data_AF-A0A7W5SHZ0-F1
#
_entry.id   AF-A0A7W5SHZ0-F1
#
_cell.length_a   1.000
_cell.length_b   1.000
_cell.length_c   1.000
_cell.angle_alpha   90.00
_cell.angle_beta   90.00
_cell.angle_gamma   90.00
#
_symmetry.space_group_name_H-M   'P 1'
#
loop_
_entity.id
_entity.type
_entity.pdbx_description
1 polymer ?
#
loop_
_entity_poly.entity_id
_entity_poly.type
_entity_poly.pdbx_seq_one_letter_code
_entity_poly.pdbx_strand_id
1 'polypeptide(L)'
;MSEPTDGMRDGDPFWEALGAPETNTDKIAFKPPFPAYPSGHATFGAACFQIVRLFYKDRNNLSFGDHDCDEIGFSFVSDELDGYSRDLHQAYNAARPIADQPGTIRTRISRSFPSLWHAIFENSLSRIFLGVHWRFDAFRASDALSNPTGNNAKYKDPCRINYDLTAGEMVGGVPLGLSIADQIWAANMSPGPAVAESIAKITPVMASVIPPTPRVESSNTNIR
;
A
#
# COMPACT_ATOMS: atom_id res chain seq x y z
N MET A 1 -47.33 8.19 19.38
CA MET A 1 -46.48 7.03 19.05
C MET A 1 -45.57 7.48 17.93
N SER A 2 -44.27 7.57 18.17
CA SER A 2 -43.29 7.94 17.15
C SER A 2 -43.04 6.73 16.25
N GLU A 3 -43.24 6.90 14.95
CA GLU A 3 -42.81 5.95 13.92
C GLU A 3 -41.33 5.59 14.13
N PRO A 4 -40.96 4.30 14.04
CA PRO A 4 -39.55 3.92 14.09
C PRO A 4 -38.87 4.45 12.82
N THR A 5 -37.87 5.33 12.99
CA THR A 5 -37.01 5.77 11.90
C THR A 5 -36.23 4.58 11.39
N ASP A 6 -36.74 4.02 10.30
CA ASP A 6 -36.16 2.98 9.48
C ASP A 6 -34.67 3.28 9.18
N GLY A 7 -33.77 2.54 9.82
CA GLY A 7 -32.32 2.60 9.58
C GLY A 7 -31.90 2.06 8.22
N MET A 8 -32.85 1.71 7.35
CA MET A 8 -32.64 1.22 5.99
C MET A 8 -32.70 2.34 4.92
N ARG A 9 -32.64 3.62 5.32
CA ARG A 9 -32.89 4.76 4.40
C ARG A 9 -31.67 5.38 3.71
N ASP A 10 -30.44 5.06 4.11
CA ASP A 10 -29.21 5.67 3.54
C ASP A 10 -28.47 4.78 2.53
N GLY A 11 -28.96 3.56 2.27
CA GLY A 11 -28.35 2.63 1.32
C GLY A 11 -28.86 2.82 -0.10
N ASP A 12 -27.98 2.63 -1.09
CA ASP A 12 -28.36 2.51 -2.50
C ASP A 12 -28.24 1.03 -2.92
N PRO A 13 -29.38 0.32 -3.13
CA PRO A 13 -29.38 -1.10 -3.46
C PRO A 13 -28.92 -1.40 -4.90
N PHE A 14 -28.72 -0.37 -5.72
CA PHE A 14 -28.26 -0.48 -7.11
C PHE A 14 -26.92 0.20 -7.33
N TRP A 15 -26.22 0.58 -6.25
CA TRP A 15 -24.91 1.22 -6.34
C TRP A 15 -23.87 0.28 -6.95
N GLU A 16 -23.15 0.79 -7.94
CA GLU A 16 -21.98 0.13 -8.52
C GLU A 16 -20.73 0.95 -8.25
N ALA A 17 -19.65 0.26 -7.87
CA ALA A 17 -18.36 0.88 -7.72
C ALA A 17 -17.61 0.91 -9.05
N LEU A 18 -16.61 1.79 -9.15
CA LEU A 18 -15.60 1.67 -10.20
C LEU A 18 -14.91 0.29 -10.15
N GLY A 19 -14.67 -0.25 -8.95
CA GLY A 19 -14.20 -1.62 -8.73
C GLY A 19 -12.68 -1.78 -8.89
N ALA A 20 -12.16 -2.94 -8.51
CA ALA A 20 -10.78 -3.30 -8.82
C ALA A 20 -10.69 -3.64 -10.31
N PRO A 21 -9.78 -3.02 -11.08
CA PRO A 21 -9.67 -3.29 -12.51
C PRO A 21 -9.19 -4.72 -12.76
N GLU A 22 -9.76 -5.39 -13.76
CA GLU A 22 -9.29 -6.69 -14.24
C GLU A 22 -8.51 -6.51 -15.55
N THR A 23 -7.40 -5.78 -15.44
CA THR A 23 -6.56 -5.31 -16.54
C THR A 23 -6.05 -6.43 -17.44
N ASN A 24 -5.97 -6.15 -18.74
CA ASN A 24 -5.57 -7.10 -19.79
C ASN A 24 -6.50 -8.33 -19.86
N THR A 25 -7.76 -8.18 -19.46
CA THR A 25 -8.83 -9.15 -19.65
C THR A 25 -10.07 -8.47 -20.26
N ASP A 26 -11.07 -9.27 -20.65
CA ASP A 26 -12.39 -8.83 -21.12
C ASP A 26 -13.46 -8.87 -20.03
N LYS A 27 -13.04 -8.99 -18.77
CA LYS A 27 -13.95 -9.09 -17.63
C LYS A 27 -14.21 -7.73 -17.00
N ILE A 28 -15.30 -7.68 -16.24
CA ILE A 28 -15.69 -6.49 -15.49
C ILE A 28 -14.83 -6.31 -14.23
N ALA A 29 -14.82 -5.09 -13.71
CA ALA A 29 -14.18 -4.81 -12.43
C ALA A 29 -14.81 -5.61 -11.28
N PHE A 30 -14.02 -5.93 -10.26
CA PHE A 30 -14.42 -6.87 -9.20
C PHE A 30 -14.19 -6.32 -7.78
N LYS A 31 -14.67 -7.08 -6.78
CA LYS A 31 -14.34 -6.89 -5.36
C LYS A 31 -13.35 -7.97 -4.95
N PRO A 32 -12.18 -7.62 -4.38
CA PRO A 32 -11.25 -8.62 -3.89
C PRO A 32 -11.92 -9.58 -2.88
N PRO A 33 -11.67 -10.91 -2.95
CA PRO A 33 -12.44 -11.92 -2.22
C PRO A 33 -11.97 -12.10 -0.78
N PHE A 34 -11.91 -11.01 -0.01
CA PHE A 34 -11.52 -10.99 1.39
C PHE A 34 -12.16 -9.79 2.13
N PRO A 35 -12.25 -9.81 3.46
CA PRO A 35 -12.80 -8.69 4.23
C PRO A 35 -12.08 -7.36 3.97
N ALA A 36 -12.81 -6.25 4.09
CA ALA A 36 -12.30 -4.93 3.74
C ALA A 36 -11.32 -4.32 4.77
N TYR A 37 -11.49 -4.60 6.07
CA TYR A 37 -10.69 -3.97 7.12
C TYR A 37 -9.53 -4.85 7.61
N PRO A 38 -8.29 -4.31 7.70
CA PRO A 38 -7.83 -3.06 7.11
C PRO A 38 -7.55 -3.21 5.61
N SER A 39 -7.31 -2.09 4.91
CA SER A 39 -6.90 -2.15 3.50
C SER A 39 -5.48 -2.68 3.37
N GLY A 40 -5.31 -3.81 2.68
CA GLY A 40 -3.99 -4.37 2.39
C GLY A 40 -3.09 -3.40 1.63
N HIS A 41 -3.63 -2.64 0.67
CA HIS A 41 -2.84 -1.63 -0.05
C HIS A 41 -2.32 -0.54 0.88
N ALA A 42 -3.17 -0.02 1.77
CA ALA A 42 -2.77 0.98 2.76
C ALA A 42 -1.63 0.46 3.65
N THR A 43 -1.76 -0.78 4.15
CA THR A 43 -0.73 -1.44 4.97
C THR A 43 0.57 -1.66 4.21
N PHE A 44 0.51 -2.27 3.02
CA PHE A 44 1.71 -2.58 2.24
C PHE A 44 2.44 -1.32 1.79
N GLY A 45 1.72 -0.31 1.29
CA GLY A 45 2.32 0.94 0.87
C GLY A 45 2.97 1.69 2.03
N ALA A 46 2.29 1.78 3.18
CA ALA A 46 2.85 2.40 4.37
C ALA A 46 4.11 1.69 4.84
N ALA A 47 4.08 0.35 4.97
CA ALA A 47 5.25 -0.42 5.41
C ALA A 47 6.43 -0.29 4.42
N CYS A 48 6.15 -0.43 3.12
CA CYS A 48 7.14 -0.34 2.05
C CYS A 48 7.80 1.05 2.01
N PHE A 49 7.02 2.12 1.99
CA PHE A 49 7.60 3.46 1.90
C PHE A 49 8.20 3.93 3.22
N GLN A 50 7.70 3.49 4.38
CA GLN A 50 8.30 3.82 5.67
C GLN A 50 9.67 3.17 5.84
N ILE A 51 9.85 1.90 5.43
CA ILE A 51 11.18 1.28 5.50
C ILE A 51 12.18 2.00 4.58
N VAL A 52 11.73 2.46 3.41
CA VAL A 52 12.57 3.25 2.49
C VAL A 52 12.91 4.63 3.07
N ARG A 53 11.93 5.29 3.73
CA ARG A 53 12.15 6.56 4.44
C ARG A 53 13.21 6.41 5.52
N LEU A 54 13.08 5.41 6.40
CA LEU A 54 14.04 5.13 7.47
C LEU A 54 15.44 4.82 6.91
N PHE A 55 15.52 4.00 5.85
CA PHE A 55 16.77 3.67 5.19
C PHE A 55 17.50 4.89 4.63
N TYR A 56 16.83 5.72 3.83
CA TYR A 56 17.48 6.92 3.25
C TYR A 56 17.73 8.00 4.29
N LYS A 57 16.87 8.10 5.32
CA LYS A 57 17.10 8.99 6.45
C LYS A 57 18.41 8.67 7.14
N ASP A 58 18.63 7.41 7.52
CA ASP A 58 19.85 6.97 8.19
C ASP A 58 21.07 7.08 7.26
N ARG A 59 20.98 6.50 6.05
CA ARG A 59 22.07 6.48 5.07
C ARG A 59 22.57 7.87 4.69
N ASN A 60 21.65 8.83 4.49
CA ASN A 60 21.98 10.16 4.00
C ASN A 60 21.93 11.23 5.10
N ASN A 61 21.72 10.84 6.37
CA ASN A 61 21.59 11.73 7.52
C ASN A 61 20.55 12.86 7.30
N LEU A 62 19.34 12.49 6.84
CA LEU A 62 18.25 13.43 6.56
C LEU A 62 17.55 13.86 7.86
N SER A 63 17.03 15.09 7.90
CA SER A 63 16.60 15.75 9.15
C SER A 63 15.10 15.70 9.47
N PHE A 64 14.28 15.01 8.68
CA PHE A 64 12.84 14.89 8.95
C PHE A 64 12.55 13.91 10.10
N GLY A 65 11.49 14.15 10.88
CA GLY A 65 11.03 13.22 11.92
C GLY A 65 10.51 11.90 11.33
N ASP A 66 10.53 10.81 12.10
CA ASP A 66 10.20 9.47 11.58
C ASP A 66 8.79 9.38 10.97
N HIS A 67 7.87 10.22 11.43
CA HIS A 67 6.49 10.33 10.96
C HIS A 67 6.14 11.72 10.42
N ASP A 68 7.15 12.54 10.11
CA ASP A 68 6.97 13.80 9.40
C ASP A 68 7.07 13.59 7.88
N CYS A 69 6.58 14.55 7.09
CA CYS A 69 6.79 14.52 5.64
C CYS A 69 8.28 14.49 5.30
N ASP A 70 8.69 13.55 4.43
CA ASP A 70 10.03 13.54 3.86
C ASP A 70 10.13 14.42 2.61
N GLU A 71 11.33 14.50 2.03
CA GLU A 71 11.61 15.19 0.76
C GLU A 71 12.18 14.21 -0.30
N ILE A 72 11.94 12.91 -0.15
CA ILE A 72 12.45 11.87 -1.05
C ILE A 72 11.50 11.78 -2.25
N GLY A 73 11.71 12.66 -3.23
CA GLY A 73 10.91 12.73 -4.44
C GLY A 73 11.24 11.64 -5.47
N PHE A 74 10.24 11.23 -6.25
CA PHE A 74 10.42 10.27 -7.35
C PHE A 74 9.34 10.46 -8.43
N SER A 75 9.60 9.95 -9.63
CA SER A 75 8.62 9.88 -10.72
C SER A 75 8.36 8.42 -11.09
N PHE A 76 7.10 8.10 -11.43
CA PHE A 76 6.71 6.76 -11.83
C PHE A 76 5.59 6.76 -12.88
N VAL A 77 5.52 5.69 -13.66
CA VAL A 77 4.39 5.35 -14.52
C VAL A 77 3.90 3.97 -14.09
N SER A 78 2.63 3.84 -13.72
CA SER A 78 2.05 2.53 -13.37
C SER A 78 1.72 1.76 -14.64
N ASP A 79 1.91 0.44 -14.62
CA ASP A 79 1.47 -0.46 -15.70
C ASP A 79 -0.06 -0.43 -15.91
N GLU A 80 -0.83 0.07 -14.93
CA GLU A 80 -2.28 0.29 -15.10
C GLU A 80 -2.61 1.48 -16.01
N LEU A 81 -1.65 2.41 -16.18
CA LEU A 81 -1.79 3.70 -16.86
C LEU A 81 -0.49 4.02 -17.63
N ASP A 82 -0.02 3.07 -18.44
CA ASP A 82 1.27 3.12 -19.11
C ASP A 82 1.19 3.49 -20.61
N GLY A 83 -0.01 3.49 -21.19
CA GLY A 83 -0.23 3.64 -22.63
C GLY A 83 -0.14 2.33 -23.42
N TYR A 84 -0.07 1.19 -22.73
CA TYR A 84 0.17 -0.13 -23.31
C TYR A 84 -0.86 -1.16 -22.85
N SER A 85 -1.07 -1.29 -21.53
CA SER A 85 -2.13 -2.07 -20.91
C SER A 85 -3.52 -1.58 -21.34
N ARG A 86 -4.51 -2.48 -21.31
CA ARG A 86 -5.83 -2.23 -21.89
C ARG A 86 -6.92 -3.08 -21.27
N ASP A 87 -8.15 -2.63 -21.45
CA ASP A 87 -9.36 -3.43 -21.21
C ASP A 87 -9.71 -4.14 -22.53
N LEU A 88 -9.61 -5.47 -22.57
CA LEU A 88 -9.78 -6.22 -23.82
C LEU A 88 -11.25 -6.35 -24.23
N HIS A 89 -11.49 -6.48 -25.53
CA HIS A 89 -12.84 -6.76 -26.07
C HIS A 89 -13.11 -8.26 -26.24
N GLN A 90 -12.12 -9.09 -25.93
CA GLN A 90 -12.17 -10.55 -25.99
C GLN A 90 -11.18 -11.17 -25.01
N ALA A 91 -11.40 -12.44 -24.65
CA ALA A 91 -10.55 -13.18 -23.74
C ALA A 91 -9.06 -13.05 -24.07
N TYR A 92 -8.26 -12.86 -23.01
CA TYR A 92 -6.81 -12.74 -23.11
C TYR A 92 -6.20 -13.96 -23.81
N ASN A 93 -5.36 -13.70 -24.81
CA ASN A 93 -4.60 -14.72 -25.51
C ASN A 93 -3.11 -14.62 -25.15
N ALA A 94 -2.64 -15.54 -24.31
CA ALA A 94 -1.25 -15.59 -23.87
C ALA A 94 -0.23 -15.86 -25.00
N ALA A 95 -0.67 -16.37 -26.15
CA ALA A 95 0.20 -16.62 -27.30
C ALA A 95 0.47 -15.35 -28.15
N ARG A 96 -0.17 -14.22 -27.83
CA ARG A 96 -0.05 -12.98 -28.61
C ARG A 96 0.38 -11.81 -27.70
N PRO A 97 1.23 -10.90 -28.19
CA PRO A 97 1.53 -9.65 -27.47
C PRO A 97 0.25 -8.88 -27.15
N ILE A 98 0.18 -8.24 -25.98
CA ILE A 98 -0.99 -7.43 -25.59
C ILE A 98 -1.26 -6.29 -26.59
N ALA A 99 -0.20 -5.76 -27.20
CA ALA A 99 -0.26 -4.72 -28.23
C ALA A 99 -1.16 -5.09 -29.43
N ASP A 100 -1.18 -6.38 -29.80
CA ASP A 100 -1.89 -6.89 -30.97
C ASP A 100 -3.30 -7.40 -30.64
N GLN A 101 -3.70 -7.32 -29.36
CA GLN A 101 -5.01 -7.75 -28.89
C GLN A 101 -5.97 -6.55 -28.83
N PRO A 102 -7.12 -6.58 -29.54
CA PRO A 102 -8.11 -5.50 -29.50
C PRO A 102 -8.61 -5.20 -28.08
N GLY A 103 -8.66 -3.92 -27.75
CA GLY A 103 -9.09 -3.44 -26.44
C GLY A 103 -8.96 -1.92 -26.33
N THR A 104 -9.55 -1.36 -25.27
CA THR A 104 -9.45 0.06 -24.94
C THR A 104 -8.12 0.32 -24.22
N ILE A 105 -7.21 1.04 -24.87
CA ILE A 105 -5.89 1.34 -24.31
C ILE A 105 -6.02 2.30 -23.12
N ARG A 106 -5.33 1.99 -22.03
CA ARG A 106 -5.28 2.81 -20.83
C ARG A 106 -4.35 4.00 -21.06
N THR A 107 -4.81 5.20 -20.72
CA THR A 107 -4.03 6.44 -20.91
C THR A 107 -2.70 6.37 -20.17
N ARG A 108 -1.61 6.78 -20.83
CA ARG A 108 -0.30 6.94 -20.19
C ARG A 108 -0.31 8.14 -19.25
N ILE A 109 -0.06 7.91 -17.96
CA ILE A 109 0.07 8.97 -16.95
C ILE A 109 1.42 8.85 -16.25
N SER A 110 2.28 9.85 -16.47
CA SER A 110 3.51 10.03 -15.69
C SER A 110 3.23 10.86 -14.46
N ARG A 111 3.54 10.32 -13.28
CA ARG A 111 3.33 10.99 -12.00
C ARG A 111 4.67 11.37 -11.38
N SER A 112 4.71 12.51 -10.73
CA SER A 112 5.83 12.95 -9.89
C SER A 112 5.33 13.16 -8.47
N PHE A 113 6.03 12.58 -7.51
CA PHE A 113 5.78 12.70 -6.08
C PHE A 113 6.91 13.51 -5.45
N PRO A 114 6.60 14.53 -4.64
CA PRO A 114 7.62 15.30 -3.93
C PRO A 114 8.17 14.54 -2.71
N SER A 115 7.47 13.52 -2.22
CA SER A 115 7.89 12.70 -1.09
C SER A 115 7.29 11.30 -1.09
N LEU A 116 7.91 10.39 -0.35
CA LEU A 116 7.36 9.05 -0.09
C LEU A 116 6.10 9.13 0.79
N TRP A 117 5.99 10.14 1.66
CA TRP A 117 4.78 10.38 2.44
C TRP A 117 3.55 10.68 1.58
N HIS A 118 3.72 11.45 0.50
CA HIS A 118 2.64 11.65 -0.50
C HIS A 118 2.25 10.34 -1.17
N ALA A 119 3.22 9.47 -1.46
CA ALA A 119 2.96 8.17 -2.07
C ALA A 119 2.22 7.21 -1.12
N ILE A 120 2.55 7.19 0.18
CA ILE A 120 1.78 6.45 1.20
C ILE A 120 0.32 6.89 1.19
N PHE A 121 0.10 8.20 1.28
CA PHE A 121 -1.23 8.76 1.34
C PHE A 121 -2.05 8.44 0.09
N GLU A 122 -1.51 8.70 -1.10
CA GLU A 122 -2.23 8.48 -2.35
C GLU A 122 -2.49 6.99 -2.63
N ASN A 123 -1.53 6.11 -2.32
CA ASN A 123 -1.74 4.67 -2.43
C ASN A 123 -2.89 4.21 -1.51
N SER A 124 -2.99 4.75 -0.30
CA SER A 124 -4.10 4.44 0.61
C SER A 124 -5.46 4.97 0.11
N LEU A 125 -5.48 6.17 -0.47
CA LEU A 125 -6.69 6.77 -1.05
C LEU A 125 -7.18 6.07 -2.30
N SER A 126 -6.28 5.49 -3.10
CA SER A 126 -6.60 4.85 -4.38
C SER A 126 -7.80 3.90 -4.25
N ARG A 127 -7.90 3.20 -3.11
CA ARG A 127 -8.93 2.20 -2.86
C ARG A 127 -10.30 2.78 -2.53
N ILE A 128 -10.33 3.99 -1.98
CA ILE A 128 -11.55 4.75 -1.75
C ILE A 128 -12.12 5.20 -3.10
N PHE A 129 -11.27 5.69 -4.02
CA PHE A 129 -11.70 6.09 -5.36
C PHE A 129 -12.19 4.91 -6.22
N LEU A 130 -11.59 3.73 -6.04
CA LEU A 130 -12.10 2.49 -6.66
C LEU A 130 -13.39 1.97 -5.99
N GLY A 131 -13.80 2.53 -4.85
CA GLY A 131 -14.97 2.09 -4.09
C GLY A 131 -14.84 0.66 -3.54
N VAL A 132 -13.63 0.17 -3.31
CA VAL A 132 -13.36 -1.19 -2.79
C VAL A 132 -12.98 -1.21 -1.32
N HIS A 133 -12.76 -0.04 -0.72
CA HIS A 133 -12.45 0.11 0.70
C HIS A 133 -13.16 1.34 1.27
N TRP A 134 -13.54 1.26 2.55
CA TRP A 134 -14.01 2.41 3.31
C TRP A 134 -12.85 3.31 3.71
N ARG A 135 -13.15 4.57 4.04
CA ARG A 135 -12.11 5.52 4.49
C ARG A 135 -11.30 5.00 5.69
N PHE A 136 -11.98 4.36 6.64
CA PHE A 136 -11.37 3.87 7.87
C PHE A 136 -10.52 2.60 7.63
N ASP A 137 -10.67 1.92 6.49
CA ASP A 137 -9.77 0.83 6.11
C ASP A 137 -8.37 1.35 5.78
N ALA A 138 -8.26 2.63 5.38
CA ALA A 138 -6.98 3.30 5.10
C ALA A 138 -6.41 3.95 6.36
N PHE A 139 -7.16 4.84 6.99
CA PHE A 139 -6.73 5.61 8.16
C PHE A 139 -7.93 6.18 8.94
N ARG A 140 -7.71 6.66 10.17
CA ARG A 140 -8.72 7.40 10.92
C ARG A 140 -9.12 8.69 10.18
N ALA A 141 -10.41 8.97 10.06
CA ALA A 141 -10.92 10.13 9.34
C ALA A 141 -10.37 11.47 9.89
N SER A 142 -10.22 11.61 11.21
CA SER A 142 -9.67 12.82 11.86
C SER A 142 -8.21 13.10 11.51
N ASP A 143 -7.45 12.08 11.13
CA ASP A 143 -6.03 12.20 10.85
C ASP A 143 -5.83 12.88 9.50
N ALA A 144 -6.64 12.51 8.51
CA ALA A 144 -6.46 12.93 7.13
C ALA A 144 -7.47 13.96 6.61
N LEU A 145 -8.61 14.19 7.28
CA LEU A 145 -9.63 15.15 6.82
C LEU A 145 -9.60 16.45 7.64
N SER A 146 -9.78 17.59 6.97
CA SER A 146 -9.85 18.91 7.62
C SER A 146 -11.14 19.12 8.42
N ASN A 147 -12.23 18.47 8.00
CA ASN A 147 -13.50 18.45 8.72
C ASN A 147 -14.13 17.04 8.59
N PRO A 148 -13.84 16.11 9.52
CA PRO A 148 -14.17 14.69 9.36
C PRO A 148 -15.68 14.38 9.42
N THR A 149 -16.51 15.29 9.92
CA THR A 149 -17.96 15.10 10.11
C THR A 149 -18.82 15.83 9.08
N GLY A 150 -18.22 16.57 8.13
CA GLY A 150 -18.95 17.37 7.14
C GLY A 150 -19.12 16.68 5.78
N ASN A 151 -20.21 17.02 5.06
CA ASN A 151 -20.52 16.49 3.73
C ASN A 151 -19.52 16.88 2.62
N ASN A 152 -18.60 17.82 2.89
CA ASN A 152 -17.55 18.28 1.97
C ASN A 152 -16.15 18.19 2.60
N ALA A 153 -15.92 17.15 3.40
CA ALA A 153 -14.63 16.91 4.03
C ALA A 153 -13.51 16.89 2.98
N LYS A 154 -12.55 17.82 3.09
CA LYS A 154 -11.36 17.84 2.23
C LYS A 154 -10.25 17.07 2.92
N TYR A 155 -9.47 16.34 2.12
CA TYR A 155 -8.20 15.81 2.61
C TYR A 155 -7.25 16.96 2.95
N LYS A 156 -6.51 16.80 4.05
CA LYS A 156 -5.40 17.68 4.40
C LYS A 156 -4.29 17.52 3.36
N ASP A 157 -3.42 18.51 3.29
CA ASP A 157 -2.12 18.33 2.64
C ASP A 157 -1.39 17.13 3.28
N PRO A 158 -0.79 16.20 2.52
CA PRO A 158 -0.15 15.02 3.07
C PRO A 158 0.92 15.34 4.13
N CYS A 159 1.67 16.44 3.96
CA CYS A 159 2.66 16.87 4.95
C CYS A 159 2.04 17.45 6.23
N ARG A 160 0.71 17.57 6.31
CA ARG A 160 -0.05 17.97 7.52
C ARG A 160 -0.84 16.82 8.12
N ILE A 161 -0.71 15.61 7.58
CA ILE A 161 -1.34 14.40 8.12
C ILE A 161 -0.38 13.78 9.12
N ASN A 162 -0.89 13.52 10.32
CA ASN A 162 -0.21 12.71 11.33
C ASN A 162 -1.13 11.56 11.70
N TYR A 163 -0.60 10.34 11.65
CA TYR A 163 -1.34 9.11 11.91
C TYR A 163 -1.15 8.66 13.36
N ASP A 164 -2.24 8.31 14.05
CA ASP A 164 -2.12 7.80 15.41
C ASP A 164 -1.57 6.37 15.41
N LEU A 165 -0.36 6.21 15.93
CA LEU A 165 0.34 4.92 16.06
C LEU A 165 0.22 4.31 17.47
N THR A 166 -0.60 4.89 18.34
CA THR A 166 -0.80 4.39 19.70
C THR A 166 -1.34 2.96 19.63
N ALA A 167 -0.66 2.02 20.29
CA ALA A 167 -1.04 0.62 20.28
C ALA A 167 -2.47 0.44 20.83
N GLY A 168 -3.33 -0.23 20.05
CA GLY A 168 -4.75 -0.41 20.36
C GLY A 168 -5.68 0.70 19.84
N GLU A 169 -5.13 1.86 19.44
CA GLU A 169 -5.89 3.00 18.90
C GLU A 169 -5.65 3.23 17.40
N MET A 170 -4.75 2.46 16.78
CA MET A 170 -4.51 2.48 15.34
C MET A 170 -5.79 2.13 14.56
N VAL A 171 -6.18 3.01 13.63
CA VAL A 171 -7.33 2.78 12.73
C VAL A 171 -6.85 2.78 11.28
N GLY A 172 -7.10 1.66 10.59
CA GLY A 172 -6.78 1.50 9.17
C GLY A 172 -5.38 0.95 8.90
N GLY A 173 -5.11 0.70 7.62
CA GLY A 173 -3.89 0.05 7.17
C GLY A 173 -2.65 0.94 7.24
N VAL A 174 -2.77 2.27 7.09
CA VAL A 174 -1.59 3.15 7.11
C VAL A 174 -0.87 3.12 8.46
N PRO A 175 -1.52 3.39 9.61
CA PRO A 175 -0.87 3.25 10.92
C PRO A 175 -0.28 1.86 11.16
N LEU A 176 -1.01 0.81 10.76
CA LEU A 176 -0.54 -0.57 10.89
C LEU A 176 0.76 -0.79 10.11
N GLY A 177 0.82 -0.37 8.85
CA GLY A 177 2.02 -0.52 8.02
C GLY A 177 3.21 0.28 8.53
N LEU A 178 2.99 1.52 8.97
CA LEU A 178 4.02 2.36 9.60
C LEU A 178 4.62 1.66 10.83
N SER A 179 3.77 1.19 11.75
CA SER A 179 4.22 0.52 12.97
C SER A 179 4.98 -0.79 12.70
N ILE A 180 4.60 -1.56 11.68
CA ILE A 180 5.32 -2.76 11.25
C ILE A 180 6.73 -2.41 10.77
N ALA A 181 6.85 -1.39 9.91
CA ALA A 181 8.14 -0.96 9.39
C ALA A 181 9.06 -0.44 10.50
N ASP A 182 8.53 0.39 11.40
CA ASP A 182 9.29 0.92 12.54
C ASP A 182 9.80 -0.20 13.45
N GLN A 183 8.96 -1.21 13.73
CA GLN A 183 9.36 -2.37 14.55
C GLN A 183 10.46 -3.20 13.87
N ILE A 184 10.33 -3.47 12.57
CA ILE A 184 11.35 -4.22 11.81
C ILE A 184 12.68 -3.45 11.77
N TRP A 185 12.61 -2.13 11.56
CA TRP A 185 13.77 -1.25 11.54
C TRP A 185 14.46 -1.21 12.91
N ALA A 186 13.71 -0.98 13.99
CA ALA A 186 14.22 -0.97 15.36
C ALA A 186 14.82 -2.31 15.77
N ALA A 187 14.31 -3.42 15.22
CA ALA A 187 14.86 -4.75 15.42
C ALA A 187 16.07 -5.07 14.52
N ASN A 188 16.53 -4.13 13.69
CA ASN A 188 17.61 -4.33 12.72
C ASN A 188 17.39 -5.57 11.83
N MET A 189 16.16 -5.75 11.34
CA MET A 189 15.74 -6.91 10.54
C MET A 189 15.93 -8.28 11.24
N SER A 190 16.00 -8.29 12.57
CA SER A 190 16.10 -9.53 13.33
C SER A 190 14.79 -10.32 13.30
N PRO A 191 14.84 -11.66 13.25
CA PRO A 191 13.64 -12.49 13.34
C PRO A 191 12.87 -12.21 14.63
N GLY A 192 11.54 -12.10 14.54
CA GLY A 192 10.67 -12.03 15.71
C GLY A 192 10.74 -13.31 16.56
N PRO A 193 10.28 -13.30 17.83
CA PRO A 193 10.47 -14.40 18.76
C PRO A 193 10.01 -15.77 18.25
N ALA A 194 8.84 -15.85 17.61
CA ALA A 194 8.31 -17.09 17.06
C ALA A 194 9.14 -17.63 15.88
N VAL A 195 9.67 -16.72 15.05
CA VAL A 195 10.55 -17.08 13.94
C VAL A 195 11.92 -17.48 14.46
N ALA A 196 12.48 -16.75 15.42
CA ALA A 196 13.73 -17.10 16.10
C ALA A 196 13.63 -18.48 16.76
N GLU A 197 12.51 -18.79 17.42
CA GLU A 197 12.26 -20.10 18.02
C GLU A 197 12.18 -21.21 16.95
N SER A 198 11.52 -20.93 15.82
CA SER A 198 11.44 -21.86 14.70
C SER A 198 12.81 -22.11 14.05
N ILE A 199 13.60 -21.05 13.85
CA ILE A 199 14.99 -21.14 13.36
C ILE A 199 15.82 -21.97 14.33
N ALA A 200 15.75 -21.71 15.64
CA ALA A 200 16.49 -22.45 16.66
C ALA A 200 16.15 -23.96 16.67
N LYS A 201 14.90 -24.33 16.36
CA LYS A 201 14.47 -25.74 16.23
C LYS A 201 15.02 -26.42 14.97
N ILE A 202 15.23 -25.68 13.87
CA ILE A 202 15.65 -26.22 12.57
C ILE A 202 17.18 -26.22 12.40
N THR A 203 17.88 -25.29 13.05
CA THR A 203 19.35 -25.11 12.93
C THR A 203 20.16 -26.38 13.25
N PRO A 204 19.82 -27.20 14.28
CA PRO A 204 20.54 -28.45 14.56
C PRO A 204 20.33 -29.52 13.47
N VAL A 205 19.23 -29.45 12.71
CA VAL A 205 18.87 -30.42 11.66
C VAL A 205 19.58 -30.08 10.35
N MET A 206 19.78 -28.79 10.05
CA MET A 206 20.50 -28.36 8.83
C MET A 206 22.01 -28.51 8.95
N ALA A 207 22.58 -28.32 10.15
CA ALA A 207 24.02 -28.45 10.39
C ALA A 207 24.55 -29.88 10.21
N SER A 208 23.69 -30.90 10.25
CA SER A 208 24.07 -32.30 9.99
C SER A 208 23.93 -32.73 8.52
N VAL A 209 23.28 -31.91 7.68
CA VAL A 209 22.93 -32.27 6.29
C VAL A 209 23.72 -31.45 5.25
N ILE A 210 24.21 -30.25 5.60
CA ILE A 210 24.86 -29.35 4.63
C ILE A 210 26.22 -28.89 5.20
N PRO A 211 27.37 -29.22 4.57
CA PRO A 211 28.66 -28.65 4.97
C PRO A 211 28.67 -27.13 4.73
N PRO A 212 29.37 -26.34 5.54
CA PRO A 212 29.34 -24.89 5.44
C PRO A 212 29.83 -24.42 4.07
N THR A 213 28.98 -23.69 3.35
CA THR A 213 29.34 -23.00 2.11
C THR A 213 30.36 -21.91 2.45
N PRO A 214 31.48 -21.79 1.70
CA PRO A 214 32.42 -20.70 1.92
C PRO A 214 31.72 -19.35 1.74
N ARG A 215 32.00 -18.43 2.65
CA ARG A 215 31.52 -17.05 2.60
C ARG A 215 32.07 -16.40 1.33
N VAL A 216 31.18 -16.05 0.40
CA VAL A 216 31.55 -15.16 -0.72
C VAL A 216 31.63 -13.75 -0.16
N GLU A 217 32.84 -13.22 0.00
CA GLU A 217 33.03 -11.79 0.26
C GLU A 217 32.63 -11.01 -0.99
N SER A 218 31.69 -10.06 -0.84
CA SER A 218 31.32 -9.18 -1.94
C SER A 218 32.40 -8.10 -2.10
N SER A 219 33.10 -8.13 -3.24
CA SER A 219 34.10 -7.13 -3.63
C SER A 219 33.52 -6.05 -4.56
N ASN A 220 32.25 -5.68 -4.38
CA ASN A 220 31.64 -4.62 -5.19
C ASN A 220 32.02 -3.23 -4.67
N THR A 221 33.29 -2.87 -4.88
CA THR A 221 33.77 -1.49 -4.95
C THR A 221 33.60 -0.97 -6.37
N ASN A 222 32.37 -0.75 -6.85
CA ASN A 222 32.09 0.10 -8.02
C ASN A 222 30.59 0.38 -8.15
N ILE A 223 30.13 1.47 -7.52
CA ILE A 223 28.98 2.22 -8.00
C ILE A 223 29.53 3.62 -8.26
N ARG A 224 29.65 3.97 -9.55
CA ARG A 224 29.81 5.34 -10.02
C ARG A 224 28.43 5.92 -10.29
#